data_AF-A0A0G1FPE9-F1
#
_entry.id   AF-A0A0G1FPE9-F1
#
_cell.length_a   1.000
_cell.length_b   1.000
_cell.length_c   1.000
_cell.angle_alpha   90.00
_cell.angle_beta   90.00
_cell.angle_gamma   90.00
#
_symmetry.space_group_name_H-M   'P 1'
#
loop_
_entity.id
_entity.type
_entity.pdbx_description
1 polymer ?
#
loop_
_entity_poly.entity_id
_entity_poly.type
_entity_poly.pdbx_seq_one_letter_code
_entity_poly.pdbx_strand_id
1 'polypeptide(L)'
;MMVGRYAGVEVDKLPNSYLRWIITQNFPKSILEAAQKKLKESDYNDLYLNVSRHAIDMYSKRFLYKWLDNGKTMEDSDGLATFITKAAQEAWDKGTDVSKHRHQDDGIVKEWAGIKWIFGVNPNYPDYRDVITVMDSTNE
;
A
#
# COMPACT_ATOMS: atom_id res chain seq x y z
N MET A 1 0.08 19.54 -24.31
CA MET A 1 0.35 18.11 -24.10
C MET A 1 -0.97 17.37 -24.23
N MET A 2 -1.09 16.32 -25.03
CA MET A 2 -2.32 15.51 -25.06
C MET A 2 -2.41 14.74 -23.74
N VAL A 3 -3.31 15.17 -22.86
CA VAL A 3 -3.67 14.40 -21.66
C VAL A 3 -4.40 13.16 -22.16
N GLY A 4 -3.91 11.98 -21.77
CA GLY A 4 -4.59 10.73 -22.08
C GLY A 4 -6.04 10.78 -21.59
N ARG A 5 -6.95 10.08 -22.27
CA ARG A 5 -8.36 9.96 -21.87
C ARG A 5 -8.67 8.53 -21.46
N TYR A 6 -9.43 8.38 -20.38
CA TYR A 6 -10.01 7.10 -19.97
C TYR A 6 -11.52 7.25 -19.88
N ALA A 7 -12.26 6.34 -20.51
CA ALA A 7 -13.73 6.38 -20.59
C ALA A 7 -14.29 7.76 -21.00
N GLY A 8 -13.60 8.46 -21.92
CA GLY A 8 -14.01 9.78 -22.41
C GLY A 8 -13.66 10.96 -21.50
N VAL A 9 -13.10 10.74 -20.31
CA VAL A 9 -12.68 11.78 -19.36
C VAL A 9 -11.16 11.95 -19.43
N GLU A 10 -10.70 13.20 -19.38
CA GLU A 10 -9.25 13.50 -19.28
C GLU A 10 -8.70 13.00 -17.95
N VAL A 11 -7.55 12.34 -17.98
CA VAL A 11 -6.98 11.68 -16.80
C VAL A 11 -6.79 12.67 -15.66
N ASP A 12 -6.33 13.89 -15.93
CA ASP A 12 -6.19 14.96 -14.94
C ASP A 12 -7.51 15.43 -14.29
N LYS A 13 -8.67 15.01 -14.79
CA LYS A 13 -10.00 15.29 -14.20
C LYS A 13 -10.57 14.11 -13.40
N LEU A 14 -9.95 12.94 -13.45
CA LEU A 14 -10.42 11.76 -12.72
C LEU A 14 -10.18 11.89 -11.20
N PRO A 15 -11.04 11.32 -10.34
CA PRO A 15 -10.79 11.25 -8.90
C PRO A 15 -9.48 10.52 -8.57
N ASN A 16 -8.78 10.92 -7.49
CA ASN A 16 -7.50 10.32 -7.11
C ASN A 16 -7.58 8.80 -6.87
N SER A 17 -8.68 8.29 -6.34
CA SER A 17 -8.91 6.84 -6.19
C SER A 17 -8.87 6.11 -7.54
N TYR A 18 -9.44 6.74 -8.57
CA TYR A 18 -9.49 6.20 -9.92
C TYR A 18 -8.13 6.28 -10.61
N LEU A 19 -7.39 7.38 -10.37
CA LEU A 19 -6.01 7.52 -10.83
C LEU A 19 -5.10 6.47 -10.23
N ARG A 20 -5.27 6.18 -8.93
CA ARG A 20 -4.56 5.10 -8.24
C ARG A 20 -4.87 3.74 -8.86
N TRP A 21 -6.12 3.47 -9.22
CA TRP A 21 -6.46 2.26 -9.95
C TRP A 21 -5.82 2.24 -11.35
N ILE A 22 -5.88 3.33 -12.11
CA ILE A 22 -5.29 3.42 -13.46
C ILE A 22 -3.80 3.06 -13.46
N ILE A 23 -3.03 3.57 -12.49
CA ILE A 23 -1.60 3.29 -12.40
C ILE A 23 -1.28 1.84 -12.00
N THR A 24 -2.25 0.99 -11.64
CA THR A 24 -1.99 -0.44 -11.42
C THR A 24 -2.25 -1.30 -12.65
N GLN A 25 -2.86 -0.72 -13.68
CA GLN A 25 -3.26 -1.42 -14.89
C GLN A 25 -2.24 -1.23 -16.02
N ASN A 26 -2.40 -1.98 -17.10
CA ASN A 26 -1.54 -1.90 -18.28
C ASN A 26 -2.07 -0.88 -19.31
N PHE A 27 -2.14 0.40 -18.93
CA PHE A 27 -2.54 1.49 -19.84
C PHE A 27 -1.37 2.05 -20.67
N PRO A 28 -1.62 2.85 -21.72
CA PRO A 28 -0.58 3.60 -22.44
C PRO A 28 0.23 4.53 -21.52
N LYS A 29 1.55 4.59 -21.73
CA LYS A 29 2.50 5.36 -20.90
C LYS A 29 2.06 6.82 -20.63
N SER A 30 1.50 7.50 -21.63
CA SER A 30 1.02 8.88 -21.49
C SER A 30 -0.17 9.05 -20.52
N ILE A 31 -1.04 8.05 -20.39
CA ILE A 31 -2.13 8.04 -19.40
C ILE A 31 -1.55 7.89 -17.99
N LEU A 32 -0.55 7.03 -17.84
CA LEU A 32 0.04 6.68 -16.56
C LEU A 32 0.88 7.85 -16.01
N GLU A 33 1.69 8.49 -16.85
CA GLU A 33 2.46 9.68 -16.48
C GLU A 33 1.54 10.83 -16.04
N ALA A 34 0.41 11.03 -16.73
CA ALA A 34 -0.57 12.06 -16.36
C ALA A 34 -1.24 11.76 -15.01
N ALA A 35 -1.60 10.49 -14.77
CA ALA A 35 -2.17 10.04 -13.50
C ALA A 35 -1.18 10.24 -12.33
N GLN A 36 0.08 9.84 -12.53
CA GLN A 36 1.16 9.99 -11.54
C GLN A 36 1.43 11.45 -11.21
N LYS A 37 1.54 12.31 -12.22
CA LYS A 37 1.78 13.75 -12.02
C LYS A 37 0.70 14.37 -11.15
N LYS A 38 -0.57 14.12 -11.48
CA LYS A 38 -1.69 14.66 -10.70
C LYS A 38 -1.72 14.12 -9.27
N LEU A 39 -1.45 12.83 -9.08
CA LEU A 39 -1.38 12.26 -7.73
C LEU A 39 -0.29 12.94 -6.91
N LYS A 40 0.91 13.13 -7.49
CA LYS A 40 2.03 13.80 -6.82
C LYS A 40 1.75 15.25 -6.43
N GLU A 41 1.00 15.98 -7.27
CA GLU A 41 0.63 17.38 -7.06
C GLU A 41 -0.60 17.55 -6.15
N SER A 42 -1.29 16.47 -5.76
CA SER A 42 -2.49 16.56 -4.95
C SER A 42 -2.16 16.77 -3.47
N ASP A 43 -2.89 17.68 -2.81
CA ASP A 43 -2.83 17.83 -1.34
C ASP A 43 -3.25 16.55 -0.58
N TYR A 44 -3.95 15.64 -1.27
CA TYR A 44 -4.34 14.31 -0.79
C TYR A 44 -3.48 13.20 -1.41
N ASN A 45 -2.20 13.50 -1.69
CA ASN A 45 -1.16 12.56 -2.09
C ASN A 45 -0.69 11.67 -0.94
N ASP A 46 -1.62 11.28 -0.08
CA ASP A 46 -1.37 10.16 0.78
C ASP A 46 -1.19 8.95 -0.15
N LEU A 47 0.06 8.57 -0.35
CA LEU A 47 0.47 7.26 -0.84
C LEU A 47 -0.02 6.24 0.18
N TYR A 48 -1.33 6.04 0.23
CA TYR A 48 -1.92 5.02 1.06
C TYR A 48 -1.59 3.70 0.42
N LEU A 49 -0.61 3.06 1.03
CA LEU A 49 -0.38 1.64 0.96
C LEU A 49 -1.73 0.93 1.13
N ASN A 50 -2.18 0.21 0.11
CA ASN A 50 -3.46 -0.49 0.19
C ASN A 50 -3.27 -1.75 1.04
N VAL A 51 -4.19 -2.02 1.96
CA VAL A 51 -4.14 -3.21 2.80
C VAL A 51 -5.29 -4.11 2.38
N SER A 52 -4.98 -5.31 1.89
CA SER A 52 -6.01 -6.26 1.46
C SER A 52 -6.90 -6.66 2.63
N ARG A 53 -8.17 -7.01 2.37
CA ARG A 53 -9.04 -7.59 3.41
C ARG A 53 -8.40 -8.81 4.07
N HIS A 54 -7.71 -9.64 3.29
CA HIS A 54 -7.01 -10.81 3.81
C HIS A 54 -5.90 -10.40 4.80
N ALA A 55 -5.12 -9.37 4.50
CA ALA A 55 -4.11 -8.85 5.41
C ALA A 55 -4.72 -8.29 6.70
N ILE A 56 -5.85 -7.57 6.61
CA ILE A 56 -6.59 -7.09 7.79
C ILE A 56 -7.05 -8.27 8.65
N ASP A 57 -7.61 -9.32 8.05
CA ASP A 57 -8.06 -10.52 8.77
C ASP A 57 -6.88 -11.23 9.45
N MET A 58 -5.74 -11.38 8.75
CA MET A 58 -4.55 -12.01 9.32
C MET A 58 -3.95 -11.19 10.45
N TYR A 59 -3.90 -9.87 10.30
CA TYR A 59 -3.46 -8.97 11.36
C TYR A 59 -4.38 -9.08 12.58
N SER A 60 -5.70 -9.02 12.38
CA SER A 60 -6.70 -9.11 13.45
C SER A 60 -6.63 -10.45 14.20
N LYS A 61 -6.24 -11.53 13.54
CA LYS A 61 -6.10 -12.85 14.20
C LYS A 61 -4.80 -13.00 14.99
N ARG A 62 -3.72 -12.33 14.57
CA ARG A 62 -2.36 -12.60 15.04
C ARG A 62 -1.78 -11.49 15.91
N PHE A 63 -2.21 -10.26 15.66
CA PHE A 63 -1.55 -9.04 16.17
C PHE A 63 -2.54 -7.99 16.68
N LEU A 64 -3.82 -8.35 16.91
CA LEU A 64 -4.85 -7.42 17.39
C LEU A 64 -4.43 -6.71 18.69
N TYR A 65 -3.77 -7.42 19.60
CA TYR A 65 -3.27 -6.86 20.85
C TYR A 65 -2.28 -5.72 20.62
N LYS A 66 -1.44 -5.76 19.56
CA LYS A 66 -0.54 -4.64 19.25
C LYS A 66 -1.28 -3.35 18.93
N TRP A 67 -2.48 -3.43 18.35
CA TRP A 67 -3.34 -2.26 18.15
C TRP A 67 -3.98 -1.81 19.46
N LEU A 68 -4.53 -2.75 20.24
CA LEU A 68 -5.15 -2.45 21.54
C LEU A 68 -4.15 -1.80 22.52
N ASP A 69 -2.92 -2.30 22.57
CA ASP A 69 -1.85 -1.81 23.45
C ASP A 69 -1.31 -0.43 23.02
N ASN A 70 -1.46 -0.06 21.74
CA ASN A 70 -1.05 1.25 21.23
C ASN A 70 -2.10 2.34 21.49
N GLY A 71 -3.32 1.95 21.88
CA GLY A 71 -4.41 2.87 22.17
C GLY A 71 -4.14 3.72 23.42
N LYS A 72 -3.65 4.95 23.23
CA LYS A 72 -4.07 6.04 24.12
C LYS A 72 -5.59 6.13 24.07
N THR A 73 -6.22 6.51 25.19
CA THR A 73 -7.69 6.63 25.42
C THR A 73 -8.54 6.49 24.14
N MET A 74 -9.43 5.48 24.11
CA MET A 74 -10.19 5.02 22.91
C MET A 74 -10.80 6.13 22.01
N GLU A 75 -11.00 7.34 22.50
CA GLU A 75 -11.49 8.50 21.74
C GLU A 75 -10.46 9.07 20.74
N ASP A 76 -9.15 8.91 20.98
CA ASP A 76 -8.07 9.49 20.15
C ASP A 76 -7.29 8.44 19.33
N SER A 77 -7.63 7.16 19.45
CA SER A 77 -6.91 6.08 18.75
C SER A 77 -7.37 5.91 17.31
N ASP A 78 -6.42 5.63 16.40
CA ASP A 78 -6.74 5.21 15.04
C ASP A 78 -7.62 3.95 15.05
N GLY A 79 -8.63 3.91 14.18
CA GLY A 79 -9.35 2.66 13.88
C GLY A 79 -8.38 1.61 13.33
N LEU A 80 -8.67 0.32 13.55
CA LEU A 80 -7.78 -0.80 13.21
C LEU A 80 -7.24 -0.74 11.78
N ALA A 81 -8.08 -0.46 10.78
CA ALA A 81 -7.65 -0.37 9.39
C ALA A 81 -6.61 0.74 9.18
N THR A 82 -6.84 1.93 9.74
CA THR A 82 -5.92 3.06 9.68
C THR A 82 -4.61 2.74 10.39
N PHE A 83 -4.69 2.09 11.56
CA PHE A 83 -3.51 1.66 12.30
C PHE A 83 -2.66 0.68 11.49
N ILE A 84 -3.28 -0.33 10.88
CA ILE A 84 -2.57 -1.32 10.05
C ILE A 84 -1.90 -0.62 8.86
N THR A 85 -2.57 0.33 8.20
CA THR A 85 -2.00 1.09 7.09
C THR A 85 -0.76 1.88 7.51
N LYS A 86 -0.82 2.57 8.67
CA LYS A 86 0.35 3.29 9.22
C LYS A 86 1.49 2.34 9.57
N ALA A 87 1.20 1.22 10.24
CA ALA A 87 2.20 0.22 10.59
C ALA A 87 2.84 -0.43 9.35
N ALA A 88 2.06 -0.69 8.30
CA ALA A 88 2.56 -1.19 7.02
C ALA A 88 3.47 -0.16 6.33
N GLN A 89 3.13 1.12 6.40
CA GLN A 89 3.96 2.19 5.88
C GLN A 89 5.30 2.27 6.62
N GLU A 90 5.29 2.16 7.95
CA GLU A 90 6.52 2.08 8.74
C GLU A 90 7.34 0.83 8.41
N ALA A 91 6.70 -0.32 8.24
CA ALA A 91 7.36 -1.56 7.86
C ALA A 91 8.01 -1.47 6.48
N TRP A 92 7.40 -0.74 5.55
CA TRP A 92 8.00 -0.48 4.25
C TRP A 92 9.26 0.38 4.38
N ASP A 93 9.16 1.50 5.10
CA ASP A 93 10.22 2.51 5.18
C ASP A 93 11.40 2.06 6.05
N LYS A 94 11.11 1.33 7.14
CA LYS A 94 12.08 0.99 8.20
C LYS A 94 12.35 -0.51 8.34
N GLY A 95 11.51 -1.36 7.74
CA GLY A 95 11.62 -2.81 7.87
C GLY A 95 12.82 -3.38 7.13
N THR A 96 13.37 -4.46 7.69
CA THR A 96 14.47 -5.20 7.05
C THR A 96 13.91 -6.01 5.89
N ASP A 97 14.52 -5.89 4.71
CA ASP A 97 14.13 -6.74 3.58
C ASP A 97 14.65 -8.17 3.81
N VAL A 98 13.71 -9.11 3.95
CA VAL A 98 14.00 -10.53 4.20
C VAL A 98 13.58 -11.41 3.02
N SER A 99 13.32 -10.82 1.86
CA SER A 99 13.03 -11.57 0.64
C SER A 99 14.24 -12.43 0.24
N LYS A 100 14.06 -13.76 0.16
CA LYS A 100 15.08 -14.66 -0.38
C LYS A 100 15.20 -14.39 -1.89
N HIS A 101 16.43 -14.31 -2.38
CA HIS A 101 16.76 -13.71 -3.68
C HIS A 101 15.89 -14.19 -4.85
N ARG A 102 15.29 -13.20 -5.54
CA ARG A 102 14.47 -13.24 -6.77
C ARG A 102 12.98 -13.43 -6.58
N HIS A 103 12.26 -12.32 -6.49
CA HIS A 103 10.88 -12.25 -6.96
C HIS A 103 10.67 -10.90 -7.66
N GLN A 104 11.05 -10.85 -8.95
CA GLN A 104 10.57 -9.79 -9.85
C GLN A 104 9.04 -9.82 -10.01
N ASP A 105 8.40 -10.93 -9.61
CA ASP A 105 6.97 -11.19 -9.83
C ASP A 105 6.13 -11.40 -8.54
N ASP A 106 6.73 -11.76 -7.38
CA ASP A 106 5.98 -12.25 -6.20
C ASP A 106 6.00 -11.37 -4.94
N GLY A 107 6.47 -10.12 -5.04
CA GLY A 107 6.38 -9.15 -3.95
C GLY A 107 7.57 -9.10 -2.98
N ILE A 108 7.60 -8.07 -2.13
CA ILE A 108 8.68 -7.75 -1.18
C ILE A 108 8.23 -8.13 0.23
N VAL A 109 9.11 -8.80 0.98
CA VAL A 109 8.85 -9.16 2.38
C VAL A 109 9.71 -8.28 3.28
N LYS A 110 9.06 -7.45 4.11
CA LYS A 110 9.73 -6.63 5.13
C LYS A 110 9.45 -7.19 6.51
N GLU A 111 10.49 -7.40 7.29
CA GLU A 111 10.35 -7.69 8.72
C GLU A 111 10.39 -6.39 9.52
N TRP A 112 9.33 -6.14 10.30
CA TRP A 112 9.21 -4.97 11.17
C TRP A 112 8.37 -5.29 12.41
N ALA A 113 8.87 -4.91 13.59
CA ALA A 113 8.19 -5.10 14.88
C ALA A 113 7.73 -6.56 15.16
N GLY A 114 8.54 -7.53 14.74
CA GLY A 114 8.24 -8.96 14.86
C GLY A 114 7.19 -9.47 13.87
N ILE A 115 6.82 -8.68 12.86
CA ILE A 115 5.85 -9.04 11.82
C ILE A 115 6.57 -9.06 10.46
N LYS A 116 6.36 -10.12 9.69
CA LYS A 116 6.69 -10.18 8.26
C LYS A 116 5.52 -9.59 7.48
N TRP A 117 5.74 -8.46 6.83
CA TRP A 117 4.80 -7.75 5.96
C TRP A 117 5.09 -8.11 4.51
N ILE A 118 4.09 -8.67 3.83
CA ILE A 118 4.23 -9.13 2.44
C ILE A 118 3.55 -8.11 1.53
N PHE A 119 4.35 -7.43 0.72
CA PHE A 119 3.93 -6.39 -0.20
C PHE A 119 3.89 -6.90 -1.62
N GLY A 120 2.73 -6.84 -2.28
CA GLY A 120 2.64 -6.90 -3.73
C GLY A 120 3.17 -5.59 -4.31
N VAL A 121 4.18 -5.66 -5.16
CA VAL A 121 4.77 -4.50 -5.81
C VAL A 121 4.59 -4.66 -7.31
N ASN A 122 3.97 -3.68 -7.95
CA ASN A 122 3.83 -3.70 -9.40
C ASN A 122 5.19 -3.38 -10.04
N PRO A 123 5.75 -4.24 -10.92
CA PRO A 123 7.06 -4.00 -11.51
C PRO A 123 7.11 -2.76 -12.40
N ASN A 124 5.96 -2.35 -12.95
CA ASN A 124 5.86 -1.14 -13.77
C ASN A 124 5.61 0.12 -12.91
N TYR A 125 5.15 -0.06 -11.66
CA TYR A 125 4.82 1.03 -10.73
C TYR A 125 5.28 0.69 -9.30
N PRO A 126 6.59 0.73 -9.03
CA PRO A 126 7.15 0.29 -7.74
C PRO A 126 6.68 1.12 -6.55
N ASP A 127 6.25 2.36 -6.80
CA ASP A 127 5.66 3.24 -5.79
C ASP A 127 4.29 2.76 -5.31
N TYR A 128 3.61 1.94 -6.11
CA TYR A 128 2.33 1.33 -5.75
C TYR A 128 2.56 -0.06 -5.15
N ARG A 129 2.20 -0.17 -3.87
CA ARG A 129 2.40 -1.36 -3.06
C ARG A 129 1.14 -1.68 -2.26
N ASP A 130 0.81 -2.96 -2.26
CA ASP A 130 -0.33 -3.52 -1.55
C ASP A 130 0.17 -4.47 -0.45
N VAL A 131 -0.28 -4.35 0.80
CA VAL A 131 -0.08 -5.44 1.76
C VAL A 131 -1.03 -6.57 1.38
N ILE A 132 -0.45 -7.66 0.89
CA ILE A 132 -1.17 -8.88 0.54
C ILE A 132 -1.51 -9.64 1.81
N THR A 133 -0.55 -9.82 2.70
CA THR A 133 -0.73 -10.55 3.97
C THR A 133 0.34 -10.18 4.99
N VAL A 134 0.20 -10.68 6.22
CA VAL A 134 1.13 -10.50 7.34
C VAL A 134 1.36 -11.81 8.08
N MET A 135 2.57 -12.06 8.56
CA MET A 135 2.95 -13.29 9.27
C MET A 135 3.79 -12.98 10.51
N ASP A 136 3.80 -13.92 11.46
CA ASP A 136 4.70 -13.83 12.62
C ASP A 136 6.12 -14.12 12.18
N SER A 137 7.08 -13.35 12.67
CA SER A 137 8.50 -13.53 12.35
C SER A 137 9.11 -14.68 13.14
N THR A 138 8.49 -15.10 14.26
CA THR A 138 9.03 -16.14 15.15
C THR A 138 8.59 -17.58 14.80
N ASN A 139 7.72 -17.78 13.82
CA ASN A 139 7.18 -19.11 13.45
C ASN A 139 7.92 -19.78 12.28
N GLU A 140 9.24 -19.59 12.15
CA GLU A 140 10.12 -20.34 11.23
C GLU A 140 11.26 -21.03 11.97
#